data_AF-A0A1G1GJH5-F1
#
_entry.id   AF-A0A1G1GJH5-F1
#
_cell.length_a   1.000
_cell.length_b   1.000
_cell.length_c   1.000
_cell.angle_alpha   90.00
_cell.angle_beta   90.00
_cell.angle_gamma   90.00
#
_symmetry.space_group_name_H-M   'P 1'
#
loop_
_entity.id
_entity.type
_entity.pdbx_description
1 polymer ?
#
loop_
_entity_poly.entity_id
_entity_poly.type
_entity_poly.pdbx_seq_one_letter_code
_entity_poly.pdbx_strand_id
1 'polypeptide(L)'
;MFDIGFLFGIILSLGLFIWGLFMPRVAGYTYIILYSLLLGYAFITDRIKPNVDPKKWLPEEIEIIKKYYWALRFSFGAKSLSLLLNSLRFASILLVILYLLKQMWVFALFLGLFFIIVFFITTPLIIRLDPFFCLMHKARKGDMYAEYELSLLKNIYEKYIQKNIIS
;
A
#
# COMPACT_ATOMS: atom_id res chain seq x y z
N MET A 1 6.70 -12.93 -13.54
CA MET A 1 7.42 -13.16 -12.26
C MET A 1 6.41 -13.03 -11.14
N PHE A 2 6.14 -14.10 -10.37
CA PHE A 2 5.21 -14.05 -9.24
C PHE A 2 5.80 -13.16 -8.14
N ASP A 3 5.04 -12.18 -7.67
CA ASP A 3 5.45 -11.29 -6.59
C ASP A 3 5.28 -12.03 -5.26
N ILE A 4 6.38 -12.32 -4.56
CA ILE A 4 6.36 -13.04 -3.28
C ILE A 4 5.48 -12.31 -2.26
N GLY A 5 5.46 -10.97 -2.30
CA GLY A 5 4.60 -10.17 -1.43
C GLY A 5 3.11 -10.38 -1.69
N PHE A 6 2.72 -10.59 -2.95
CA PHE A 6 1.34 -10.90 -3.31
C PHE A 6 0.90 -12.28 -2.77
N LEU A 7 1.73 -13.31 -2.99
CA LEU A 7 1.44 -14.66 -2.48
C LEU A 7 1.35 -14.66 -0.96
N PHE A 8 2.29 -14.01 -0.28
CA PHE A 8 2.27 -13.89 1.17
C PHE A 8 1.01 -13.16 1.66
N GLY A 9 0.62 -12.06 1.00
CA GLY A 9 -0.61 -11.34 1.30
C GLY A 9 -1.86 -12.22 1.13
N ILE A 10 -1.95 -13.02 0.06
CA ILE A 10 -3.06 -13.96 -0.13
C ILE A 10 -3.09 -15.03 0.95
N ILE A 11 -1.95 -15.66 1.23
CA ILE A 11 -1.86 -16.73 2.24
C ILE A 11 -2.25 -16.20 3.61
N LEU A 12 -1.77 -15.01 3.98
CA LEU A 12 -2.13 -14.35 5.24
C LEU A 12 -3.64 -14.06 5.30
N SER A 13 -4.20 -13.47 4.24
CA SER A 13 -5.63 -13.15 4.16
C SER A 13 -6.52 -14.40 4.22
N LEU A 14 -6.18 -15.44 3.46
CA LEU A 14 -6.92 -16.71 3.47
C LEU A 14 -6.75 -17.45 4.80
N GLY A 15 -5.55 -17.45 5.38
CA GLY A 15 -5.29 -18.05 6.68
C GLY A 15 -6.12 -17.41 7.79
N LEU A 16 -6.19 -16.08 7.83
CA LEU A 16 -7.04 -15.35 8.77
C LEU A 16 -8.53 -15.62 8.53
N PHE A 17 -8.95 -15.72 7.27
CA PHE A 17 -10.33 -16.07 6.93
C PHE A 17 -10.70 -17.49 7.38
N ILE A 18 -9.87 -18.49 7.05
CA ILE A 18 -10.06 -19.88 7.45
C ILE A 18 -10.07 -20.01 8.97
N TRP A 19 -9.14 -19.36 9.67
CA TRP A 19 -9.13 -19.33 11.14
C TRP A 19 -10.41 -18.68 11.70
N GLY A 20 -10.89 -17.62 11.04
CA GLY A 20 -12.16 -16.98 11.37
C GLY A 20 -13.39 -17.87 11.26
N LEU A 21 -13.36 -18.95 10.45
CA LEU A 21 -14.45 -19.92 10.39
C LEU A 21 -14.62 -20.69 11.71
N PHE A 22 -13.51 -20.95 12.40
CA PHE A 22 -13.48 -21.72 13.65
C PHE A 22 -13.51 -20.82 14.89
N MET A 23 -12.79 -19.71 14.87
CA MET A 23 -12.65 -18.78 16.00
C MET A 23 -12.81 -17.32 15.56
N PRO A 24 -14.04 -16.88 15.20
CA PRO A 24 -14.27 -15.60 14.52
C PRO A 24 -13.81 -14.39 15.34
N ARG A 25 -14.06 -14.36 16.65
CA ARG A 25 -13.64 -13.24 17.52
C ARG A 25 -12.12 -13.09 17.56
N VAL A 26 -11.41 -14.19 17.80
CA VAL A 26 -9.94 -14.20 17.93
C VAL A 26 -9.30 -13.80 16.61
N ALA A 27 -9.77 -14.38 15.50
CA ALA A 27 -9.30 -14.02 14.17
C ALA A 27 -9.50 -12.54 13.85
N GLY A 28 -10.66 -11.97 14.23
CA GLY A 28 -10.97 -10.56 13.98
C GLY A 28 -10.10 -9.59 14.78
N TYR A 29 -9.90 -9.84 16.07
CA TYR A 29 -8.98 -9.03 16.88
C TYR A 29 -7.53 -9.14 16.37
N THR A 30 -7.10 -10.35 16.03
CA THR A 30 -5.75 -10.57 15.47
C THR A 30 -5.58 -9.83 14.14
N TYR A 31 -6.58 -9.89 13.26
CA TYR A 31 -6.61 -9.15 12.01
C TYR A 31 -6.49 -7.64 12.25
N ILE A 32 -7.28 -7.07 13.17
CA ILE A 32 -7.24 -5.64 13.48
C ILE A 32 -5.84 -5.24 13.98
N ILE A 33 -5.27 -5.99 14.91
CA ILE A 33 -3.94 -5.71 15.47
C ILE A 33 -2.88 -5.75 14.36
N LEU A 34 -2.85 -6.82 13.56
CA LEU A 34 -1.88 -6.97 12.48
C LEU A 34 -2.00 -5.85 11.44
N TYR A 35 -3.23 -5.49 11.06
CA TYR A 35 -3.45 -4.40 10.12
C TYR A 35 -3.02 -3.07 10.74
N SER A 36 -3.42 -2.76 11.97
CA SER A 36 -3.02 -1.52 12.65
C SER A 36 -1.51 -1.40 12.78
N LEU A 37 -0.79 -2.47 13.11
CA LEU A 37 0.68 -2.47 13.18
C LEU A 37 1.31 -2.20 11.82
N LEU A 38 0.86 -2.88 10.77
CA LEU A 38 1.36 -2.68 9.42
C LEU A 38 1.07 -1.28 8.89
N LEU A 39 -0.15 -0.78 9.14
CA LEU A 39 -0.56 0.57 8.78
C LEU A 39 0.28 1.61 9.51
N GLY A 40 0.51 1.42 10.81
CA GLY A 40 1.38 2.26 11.61
C GLY A 40 2.80 2.29 11.06
N TYR A 41 3.37 1.13 10.74
CA TYR A 41 4.66 1.02 10.09
C TYR A 41 4.70 1.80 8.77
N ALA A 42 3.76 1.53 7.85
CA ALA A 42 3.68 2.22 6.56
C ALA A 42 3.56 3.74 6.72
N PHE A 43 2.72 4.20 7.65
CA PHE A 43 2.51 5.62 7.91
C PHE A 43 3.75 6.30 8.50
N ILE A 44 4.42 5.68 9.47
CA ILE A 44 5.66 6.21 10.05
C ILE A 44 6.74 6.29 8.97
N THR A 45 6.88 5.25 8.14
CA THR A 45 7.86 5.25 7.05
C THR A 45 7.59 6.37 6.05
N ASP A 46 6.34 6.57 5.61
CA ASP A 46 5.95 7.65 4.67
C ASP A 46 6.25 9.06 5.20
N ARG A 47 6.26 9.26 6.53
CA ARG A 47 6.59 10.55 7.16
C ARG A 47 8.08 10.88 7.13
N ILE A 48 8.96 9.89 6.98
CA ILE A 48 10.41 10.09 6.93
C ILE A 48 10.79 10.52 5.52
N LYS A 49 10.79 11.85 5.29
CA LYS A 49 11.14 12.44 3.99
C LYS A 49 12.64 12.66 3.86
N PRO A 50 13.23 12.39 2.68
CA PRO A 50 14.65 12.64 2.43
C PRO A 50 14.94 14.15 2.36
N ASN A 51 16.13 14.54 2.80
CA ASN A 51 16.69 15.83 2.44
C ASN A 51 17.31 15.73 1.04
N VAL A 52 16.73 16.42 0.06
CA VAL A 52 17.14 16.36 -1.34
C VAL A 52 17.90 17.64 -1.67
N ASP A 53 19.10 17.50 -2.24
CA ASP A 53 19.96 18.61 -2.61
C ASP A 53 19.36 19.42 -3.78
N PRO A 54 18.99 20.70 -3.58
CA PRO A 54 18.39 21.53 -4.61
C PRO A 54 19.35 21.91 -5.73
N LYS A 55 20.67 21.70 -5.56
CA LYS A 55 21.65 21.92 -6.63
C LYS A 55 21.65 20.79 -7.67
N LYS A 56 21.14 19.61 -7.30
CA LYS A 56 21.17 18.40 -8.13
C LYS A 56 19.86 18.10 -8.86
N TRP A 57 18.76 18.69 -8.42
CA TRP A 57 17.41 18.34 -8.84
C TRP A 57 16.55 19.59 -8.99
N LEU A 58 15.64 19.59 -9.96
CA LEU A 58 14.69 20.67 -10.16
C LEU A 58 13.62 20.68 -9.03
N PRO A 59 12.98 21.82 -8.74
CA PRO A 59 11.95 21.90 -7.69
C PRO A 59 10.82 20.86 -7.85
N GLU A 60 10.36 20.65 -9.08
CA GLU A 60 9.34 19.65 -9.42
C GLU A 60 9.84 18.21 -9.15
N GLU A 61 11.09 17.93 -9.50
CA GLU A 61 11.71 16.61 -9.23
C GLU A 61 11.86 16.36 -7.73
N ILE A 62 12.21 17.39 -6.95
CA ILE A 62 12.34 17.30 -5.48
C ILE A 62 11.00 16.94 -4.85
N GLU A 63 9.89 17.51 -5.34
CA GLU A 63 8.56 17.21 -4.84
C GLU A 63 8.19 15.73 -5.11
N ILE A 64 8.42 15.25 -6.33
CA ILE A 64 8.18 13.85 -6.71
C ILE A 64 9.08 12.89 -5.91
N ILE A 65 10.36 13.22 -5.74
CA ILE A 65 11.29 12.41 -4.93
C ILE A 65 10.79 12.32 -3.49
N LYS A 66 10.36 13.44 -2.88
CA LYS A 66 9.83 13.44 -1.51
C LYS A 66 8.51 12.69 -1.41
N LYS A 67 7.67 12.72 -2.45
CA LYS A 67 6.35 12.06 -2.50
C LYS A 67 6.46 10.54 -2.65
N TYR A 68 7.40 10.07 -3.46
CA TYR A 68 7.57 8.65 -3.81
C TYR A 68 8.90 8.06 -3.33
N TYR A 69 9.49 8.67 -2.31
CA TYR A 69 10.83 8.32 -1.83
C TYR A 69 11.01 6.82 -1.59
N TRP A 70 10.03 6.19 -0.91
CA TRP A 70 10.08 4.78 -0.59
C TRP A 70 10.01 3.88 -1.83
N ALA A 71 9.16 4.23 -2.79
CA ALA A 71 9.09 3.50 -4.06
C ALA A 71 10.38 3.64 -4.88
N LEU A 72 11.07 4.79 -4.79
CA LEU A 72 12.34 5.02 -5.48
C LEU A 72 13.51 4.30 -4.78
N ARG A 73 13.60 4.37 -3.45
CA ARG A 73 14.72 3.79 -2.68
C ARG A 73 14.60 2.29 -2.45
N PHE A 74 13.38 1.80 -2.19
CA PHE A 74 13.10 0.41 -1.83
C PHE A 74 11.96 -0.13 -2.69
N SER A 75 12.11 -0.06 -4.02
CA SER A 75 11.08 -0.40 -5.00
C SER A 75 10.39 -1.74 -4.75
N PHE A 76 11.16 -2.79 -4.46
CA PHE A 76 10.62 -4.11 -4.16
C PHE A 76 9.82 -4.13 -2.85
N GLY A 77 10.39 -3.58 -1.76
CA GLY A 77 9.75 -3.57 -0.45
C GLY A 77 8.48 -2.71 -0.42
N ALA A 78 8.51 -1.54 -1.06
CA ALA A 78 7.36 -0.64 -1.18
C ALA A 78 6.22 -1.32 -1.96
N LYS A 79 6.53 -1.97 -3.08
CA LYS A 79 5.55 -2.72 -3.86
C LYS A 79 4.94 -3.89 -3.07
N SER A 80 5.76 -4.71 -2.39
CA SER A 80 5.24 -5.80 -1.56
C SER A 80 4.36 -5.29 -0.43
N LEU A 81 4.71 -4.17 0.21
CA LEU A 81 3.89 -3.53 1.26
C LEU A 81 2.55 -3.01 0.71
N SER A 82 2.58 -2.39 -0.48
CA SER A 82 1.38 -1.93 -1.19
C SER A 82 0.42 -3.09 -1.47
N LEU A 83 0.95 -4.20 -1.99
CA LEU A 83 0.19 -5.43 -2.24
C LEU A 83 -0.37 -6.04 -0.96
N LEU A 84 0.41 -6.07 0.12
CA LEU A 84 -0.03 -6.63 1.39
C LEU A 84 -1.15 -5.81 2.03
N LEU A 85 -1.03 -4.48 2.04
CA LEU A 85 -2.10 -3.58 2.46
C LEU A 85 -3.37 -3.80 1.63
N ASN A 86 -3.24 -3.94 0.31
CA ASN A 86 -4.38 -4.20 -0.55
C ASN A 86 -5.03 -5.57 -0.29
N SER A 87 -4.23 -6.62 -0.09
CA SER A 87 -4.72 -7.96 0.28
C SER A 87 -5.46 -7.97 1.61
N LEU A 88 -5.00 -7.18 2.60
CA LEU A 88 -5.70 -7.00 3.86
C LEU A 88 -7.05 -6.29 3.66
N ARG A 89 -7.17 -5.32 2.72
CA ARG A 89 -8.48 -4.70 2.40
C ARG A 89 -9.48 -5.72 1.87
N PHE A 90 -9.04 -6.62 1.00
CA PHE A 90 -9.90 -7.70 0.53
C PHE A 90 -10.27 -8.67 1.67
N ALA A 91 -9.32 -8.99 2.56
CA ALA A 91 -9.61 -9.81 3.74
C ALA A 91 -10.65 -9.18 4.67
N SER A 92 -10.64 -7.86 4.86
CA SER A 92 -11.69 -7.14 5.61
C SER A 92 -13.08 -7.44 5.06
N ILE A 93 -13.24 -7.35 3.74
CA ILE A 93 -14.54 -7.60 3.08
C ILE A 93 -14.98 -9.05 3.34
N LEU A 94 -14.08 -10.02 3.15
CA LEU A 94 -14.37 -11.43 3.39
C LEU A 94 -14.73 -11.71 4.85
N LEU A 95 -13.99 -11.13 5.81
CA LEU A 95 -14.26 -11.29 7.24
C LEU A 95 -15.58 -10.64 7.66
N VAL A 96 -15.91 -9.46 7.13
CA VAL A 96 -17.21 -8.82 7.38
C VAL A 96 -18.35 -9.70 6.89
N ILE A 97 -18.27 -10.21 5.65
CA ILE A 97 -19.28 -11.14 5.10
C ILE A 97 -19.40 -12.38 5.99
N LEU A 98 -18.28 -12.98 6.40
CA LEU A 98 -18.27 -14.13 7.29
C LEU A 98 -18.97 -13.84 8.64
N TYR A 99 -18.71 -12.68 9.24
CA TYR A 99 -19.32 -12.32 10.51
C TYR A 99 -20.81 -12.03 10.40
N LEU A 100 -21.27 -11.48 9.27
CA LEU A 100 -22.70 -11.35 8.97
C LEU A 100 -23.35 -12.73 8.85
N LEU A 101 -22.73 -13.67 8.14
CA LEU A 101 -23.23 -15.05 7.99
C LEU A 101 -23.29 -15.81 9.32
N LYS A 102 -22.36 -15.52 10.24
CA LYS A 102 -22.34 -16.09 11.61
C LYS A 102 -23.24 -15.33 12.59
N GLN A 103 -24.09 -14.41 12.12
CA GLN A 103 -25.00 -13.60 12.94
C GLN A 103 -24.29 -12.74 14.01
N MET A 104 -23.02 -12.40 13.80
CA MET A 104 -22.20 -11.57 14.69
C MET A 104 -22.31 -10.09 14.33
N TRP A 105 -23.53 -9.55 14.30
CA TRP A 105 -23.84 -8.23 13.75
C TRP A 105 -23.02 -7.08 14.34
N VAL A 106 -22.89 -7.02 15.67
CA VAL A 106 -22.14 -5.95 16.35
C VAL A 106 -20.67 -5.98 15.95
N PHE A 107 -20.09 -7.18 15.84
CA PHE A 107 -18.69 -7.34 15.46
C PHE A 107 -18.46 -7.07 13.98
N ALA A 108 -19.40 -7.49 13.12
CA ALA A 108 -19.39 -7.16 11.70
C ALA A 108 -19.49 -5.65 11.46
N LEU A 109 -20.35 -4.95 12.20
CA LEU A 109 -20.47 -3.49 12.15
C LEU A 109 -19.15 -2.82 12.57
N PHE A 110 -18.57 -3.24 13.70
CA PHE A 110 -17.29 -2.71 14.18
C PHE A 110 -16.16 -2.92 13.17
N LEU A 111 -16.00 -4.13 12.63
CA LEU A 111 -14.99 -4.42 11.62
C LEU A 111 -15.26 -3.65 10.31
N GLY A 112 -16.52 -3.50 9.92
CA GLY A 112 -16.92 -2.73 8.74
C GLY A 112 -16.57 -1.25 8.87
N LEU A 113 -16.82 -0.63 10.02
CA LEU A 113 -16.42 0.75 10.30
C LEU A 113 -14.89 0.90 10.30
N PHE A 114 -14.18 -0.03 10.94
CA PHE A 114 -12.72 -0.08 10.91
C PHE A 114 -12.21 -0.15 9.46
N PHE A 115 -12.78 -1.04 8.64
CA PHE A 115 -12.43 -1.16 7.22
C PHE A 115 -12.62 0.15 6.47
N ILE A 116 -13.75 0.85 6.65
CA ILE A 116 -14.02 2.13 5.96
C ILE A 116 -12.95 3.17 6.32
N ILE A 117 -12.65 3.35 7.61
CA ILE A 117 -11.64 4.31 8.06
C ILE A 117 -10.28 3.96 7.46
N VAL A 118 -9.87 2.70 7.59
CA VAL A 118 -8.59 2.23 7.08
C VAL A 118 -8.52 2.29 5.56
N PHE A 119 -9.64 2.11 4.85
CA PHE A 119 -9.72 2.25 3.39
C PHE A 119 -9.32 3.65 2.94
N PHE A 120 -9.82 4.70 3.59
CA PHE A 120 -9.46 6.07 3.24
C PHE A 120 -8.00 6.40 3.55
N ILE A 121 -7.46 5.86 4.65
CA ILE A 121 -6.06 6.09 5.04
C ILE A 121 -5.09 5.32 4.14
N THR A 122 -5.40 4.07 3.78
CA THR A 122 -4.50 3.21 3.01
C THR A 122 -4.48 3.52 1.53
N THR A 123 -5.55 4.06 0.95
CA THR A 123 -5.58 4.43 -0.48
C THR A 123 -4.42 5.34 -0.89
N PRO A 124 -4.20 6.52 -0.26
CA PRO A 124 -3.10 7.39 -0.64
C PRO A 124 -1.73 6.76 -0.36
N LEU A 125 -1.60 5.94 0.69
CA LEU A 125 -0.35 5.22 1.00
C LEU A 125 0.00 4.19 -0.08
N ILE A 126 -0.97 3.38 -0.51
CA ILE A 126 -0.81 2.38 -1.58
C ILE A 126 -0.33 3.04 -2.87
N ILE A 127 -0.90 4.20 -3.23
CA ILE A 127 -0.48 4.97 -4.43
C ILE A 127 0.98 5.43 -4.29
N ARG A 128 1.41 5.85 -3.09
CA ARG A 128 2.80 6.29 -2.87
C ARG A 128 3.80 5.15 -2.83
N LEU A 129 3.36 3.96 -2.40
CA LEU A 129 4.18 2.77 -2.30
C LEU A 129 4.36 2.07 -3.65
N ASP A 130 3.36 2.09 -4.54
CA ASP A 130 3.45 1.59 -5.91
C ASP A 130 2.93 2.62 -6.94
N PRO A 131 3.65 3.73 -7.14
CA PRO A 131 3.21 4.81 -8.01
C PRO A 131 3.23 4.42 -9.48
N PHE A 132 4.14 3.55 -9.91
CA PHE A 132 4.22 3.13 -11.32
C PHE A 132 2.96 2.40 -11.76
N PHE A 133 2.46 1.46 -10.94
CA PHE A 133 1.22 0.76 -11.26
C PHE A 133 0.01 1.71 -11.26
N CYS A 134 -0.13 2.54 -10.21
CA CYS A 134 -1.27 3.43 -10.06
C CYS A 134 -1.31 4.56 -11.10
N LEU A 135 -0.19 5.25 -11.34
CA LEU A 135 -0.10 6.33 -12.31
C LEU A 135 -0.23 5.81 -13.74
N MET A 136 0.37 4.66 -14.07
CA MET A 136 0.20 4.04 -15.40
C MET A 136 -1.27 3.68 -15.66
N HIS A 137 -1.98 3.17 -14.66
CA HIS A 137 -3.40 2.85 -14.82
C HIS A 137 -4.26 4.11 -15.03
N LYS A 138 -3.95 5.21 -14.35
CA LYS A 138 -4.63 6.50 -14.54
C LYS A 138 -4.30 7.16 -15.87
N ALA A 139 -3.03 7.16 -16.28
CA ALA A 139 -2.59 7.68 -17.58
C ALA A 139 -3.28 6.95 -18.73
N ARG A 140 -3.41 5.61 -18.66
CA ARG A 140 -4.17 4.81 -19.64
C ARG A 140 -5.66 5.16 -19.73
N LYS A 141 -6.22 5.79 -18.70
CA LYS A 141 -7.60 6.29 -18.68
C LYS A 141 -7.71 7.72 -19.22
N GLY A 142 -6.62 8.33 -19.68
CA GLY A 142 -6.59 9.68 -20.25
C GLY A 142 -6.32 10.79 -19.23
N ASP A 143 -5.85 10.47 -18.03
CA ASP A 143 -5.47 11.49 -17.04
C ASP A 143 -4.10 12.11 -17.39
N MET A 144 -4.14 13.31 -18.00
CA MET A 144 -2.97 14.07 -18.43
C MET A 144 -2.01 14.39 -17.28
N TYR A 145 -2.54 14.63 -16.07
CA TYR A 145 -1.71 14.93 -14.91
C TYR A 145 -0.94 13.68 -14.47
N ALA A 146 -1.62 12.52 -14.46
CA ALA A 146 -0.98 11.25 -14.12
C ALA A 146 0.08 10.85 -15.17
N GLU A 147 -0.13 11.17 -16.45
CA GLU A 147 0.84 10.91 -17.51
C GLU A 147 2.10 11.77 -17.36
N TYR A 148 1.93 13.08 -17.13
CA TYR A 148 3.04 13.98 -16.82
C TYR A 148 3.82 13.50 -15.58
N GLU A 149 3.12 13.21 -14.47
CA GLU A 149 3.73 12.75 -13.23
C GLU A 149 4.48 11.42 -13.41
N LEU A 150 3.92 10.49 -14.18
CA LEU A 150 4.56 9.22 -14.53
C LEU A 150 5.83 9.42 -15.37
N SER A 151 5.80 10.34 -16.33
CA SER A 151 6.96 10.65 -17.18
C SER A 151 8.12 11.22 -16.34
N LEU A 152 7.80 12.15 -15.45
CA LEU A 152 8.76 12.78 -14.54
C LEU A 152 9.35 11.74 -13.57
N LEU A 153 8.50 10.87 -13.01
CA LEU A 153 8.93 9.79 -12.13
C LEU A 153 9.87 8.79 -12.83
N LYS A 154 9.60 8.43 -14.09
CA LYS A 154 10.49 7.57 -14.89
C LYS A 154 11.85 8.22 -15.11
N ASN A 155 11.88 9.49 -15.51
CA ASN A 155 13.13 10.24 -15.69
C ASN A 155 13.96 10.31 -14.41
N ILE A 156 13.31 10.55 -13.27
CA ILE A 156 13.97 10.56 -11.95
C ILE A 156 14.52 9.17 -11.60
N TYR A 157 13.74 8.12 -11.84
CA TYR A 157 14.14 6.75 -11.55
C TYR A 157 15.35 6.32 -12.39
N GLU A 158 15.37 6.65 -13.67
CA GLU A 158 16.52 6.41 -14.57
C GLU A 158 17.76 7.16 -14.10
N LYS A 159 17.63 8.46 -13.78
CA LYS A 159 18.73 9.25 -13.18
C LYS A 159 19.23 8.65 -11.86
N TYR A 160 18.31 8.14 -11.03
CA TYR A 160 18.63 7.55 -9.73
C TYR A 160 19.42 6.24 -9.88
N ILE A 161 18.97 5.36 -10.79
CA ILE A 161 19.69 4.13 -11.13
C ILE A 161 21.08 4.45 -11.68
N GLN A 162 21.16 5.35 -12.66
CA GLN A 162 22.43 5.69 -13.31
C GLN A 162 23.46 6.24 -12.32
N LYS A 163 23.03 7.06 -11.35
CA LYS A 163 23.91 7.59 -10.29
C LYS A 163 24.36 6.55 -9.28
N ASN A 164 23.50 5.59 -8.92
CA ASN A 164 23.85 4.52 -7.97
C ASN A 164 24.66 3.36 -8.58
N ILE A 165 24.68 3.22 -9.91
CA ILE A 165 25.51 2.22 -10.61
C ILE A 165 26.95 2.74 -10.81
N ILE A 166 27.13 4.06 -10.89
CA ILE A 166 28.42 4.71 -11.19
C ILE A 166 29.17 5.15 -9.90
N SER A 167 28.55 5.01 -8.73
CA SER A 167 29.16 5.27 -7.41
C SER A 167 29.59 3.98 -6.71
#